data_AF-A0ABD0K4L9-F1
#
_entry.id   AF-A0ABD0K4L9-F1
#
_cell.length_a   1.000
_cell.length_b   1.000
_cell.length_c   1.000
_cell.angle_alpha   90.00
_cell.angle_beta   90.00
_cell.angle_gamma   90.00
#
_symmetry.space_group_name_H-M   'P 1'
#
loop_
_entity.id
_entity.type
_entity.pdbx_description
1 polymer ?
#
loop_
_entity_poly.entity_id
_entity_poly.type
_entity_poly.pdbx_seq_one_letter_code
_entity_poly.pdbx_strand_id
1 'polypeptide(L)'
;MTEMQARQVDVSPDRISAWVHFSGLGYSDFGRTETLSQWPLSRVFEATRFFGLTQGMMEFASLINRHTGYFVLGGLYHFDEALWKIPRPVDIPYKVSLEAQDMGKTSVTLYSRMVNKLDGKTLATASIKLVFVDRVTRRPLPLPEWMKEKYDSTIKNRRPLPLPQKAPEASYVRYCCDAAQAAVRAGRLATFTPDIARYPLQTMEVVYSGESGIGDSLQVFSWQQNNQPGLLNFVITRQADNKNT
;
A
#
# COMPACT_ATOMS: atom_id res chain seq x y z
N MET A 1 -13.05 4.57 -14.50
CA MET A 1 -11.73 4.27 -13.87
C MET A 1 -11.41 2.84 -14.26
N THR A 2 -10.33 2.58 -15.00
CA THR A 2 -10.01 1.21 -15.44
C THR A 2 -9.64 0.37 -14.21
N GLU A 3 -10.31 -0.77 -14.06
CA GLU A 3 -9.99 -1.72 -12.99
C GLU A 3 -8.62 -2.36 -13.27
N MET A 4 -7.78 -2.44 -12.25
CA MET A 4 -6.54 -3.23 -12.35
C MET A 4 -6.92 -4.70 -12.43
N GLN A 5 -6.56 -5.34 -13.54
CA GLN A 5 -6.80 -6.77 -13.76
C GLN A 5 -5.48 -7.53 -13.72
N ALA A 6 -5.41 -8.55 -12.88
CA ALA A 6 -4.35 -9.54 -12.93
C ALA A 6 -4.55 -10.43 -14.17
N ARG A 7 -3.51 -10.60 -14.98
CA ARG A 7 -3.48 -11.56 -16.08
C ARG A 7 -3.25 -12.98 -15.58
N GLN A 8 -2.39 -13.11 -14.57
CA GLN A 8 -1.95 -14.38 -14.02
C GLN A 8 -1.50 -14.20 -12.57
N VAL A 9 -1.78 -15.21 -11.75
CA VAL A 9 -1.34 -15.29 -10.36
C VAL A 9 -0.69 -16.65 -10.14
N ASP A 10 0.59 -16.66 -9.80
CA ASP A 10 1.36 -17.87 -9.54
C ASP A 10 1.63 -17.97 -8.03
N VAL A 11 0.88 -18.81 -7.32
CA VAL A 11 1.09 -19.06 -5.89
C VAL A 11 2.14 -20.16 -5.72
N SER A 12 3.12 -19.95 -4.83
CA SER A 12 4.16 -20.96 -4.57
C SER A 12 3.59 -22.23 -3.94
N PRO A 13 4.25 -23.40 -4.11
CA PRO A 13 3.78 -24.66 -3.53
C PRO A 13 3.60 -24.62 -2.00
N ASP A 14 4.47 -23.89 -1.30
CA ASP A 14 4.40 -23.65 0.14
C ASP A 14 3.34 -22.60 0.55
N ARG A 15 2.70 -21.95 -0.44
CA ARG A 15 1.67 -20.91 -0.31
C ARG A 15 2.07 -19.70 0.52
N ILE A 16 3.36 -19.46 0.76
CA ILE A 16 3.83 -18.26 1.49
C ILE A 16 4.26 -17.13 0.55
N SER A 17 4.21 -17.36 -0.75
CA SER A 17 4.45 -16.32 -1.75
C SER A 17 3.53 -16.45 -2.97
N ALA A 18 3.38 -15.35 -3.68
CA ALA A 18 2.71 -15.31 -4.97
C ALA A 18 3.41 -14.32 -5.91
N TRP A 19 3.37 -14.59 -7.21
CA TRP A 19 3.65 -13.60 -8.25
C TRP A 19 2.35 -13.18 -8.92
N VAL A 20 2.14 -11.87 -9.03
CA VAL A 20 0.98 -11.31 -9.74
C VAL A 20 1.49 -10.57 -10.96
N HIS A 21 0.96 -10.95 -12.13
CA HIS A 21 1.28 -10.33 -13.41
C HIS A 21 0.12 -9.43 -13.81
N PHE A 22 0.40 -8.14 -13.99
CA PHE A 22 -0.59 -7.15 -14.40
C PHE A 22 -0.49 -6.86 -15.90
N SER A 23 -1.54 -6.22 -16.43
CA SER A 23 -1.58 -5.82 -17.84
C SER A 23 -0.69 -4.64 -18.21
N GLY A 24 0.02 -4.04 -17.26
CA GLY A 24 0.80 -2.82 -17.44
C GLY A 24 0.25 -1.65 -16.63
N LEU A 25 0.77 -0.45 -16.89
CA LEU A 25 0.23 0.81 -16.37
C LEU A 25 -0.61 1.45 -17.48
N GLY A 26 -1.84 1.84 -17.15
CA GLY A 26 -2.73 2.53 -18.08
C GLY A 26 -2.39 4.01 -18.20
N TYR A 27 -2.91 4.67 -19.25
CA TYR A 27 -2.73 6.12 -19.44
C TYR A 27 -3.17 6.95 -18.22
N SER A 28 -4.22 6.51 -17.52
CA SER A 28 -4.75 7.16 -16.31
C SER A 28 -3.83 7.07 -15.09
N ASP A 29 -2.82 6.21 -15.12
CA ASP A 29 -1.86 6.08 -14.02
C ASP A 29 -0.81 7.20 -14.05
N PHE A 30 -0.64 7.86 -15.21
CA PHE A 30 0.29 8.96 -15.39
C PHE A 30 -0.35 10.31 -15.03
N GLY A 31 0.39 11.12 -14.29
CA GLY A 31 -0.04 12.45 -13.89
C GLY A 31 0.04 13.48 -15.01
N ARG A 32 -0.26 14.73 -14.67
CA ARG A 32 -0.11 15.88 -15.59
C ARG A 32 1.34 16.20 -15.94
N THR A 33 2.30 15.70 -15.17
CA THR A 33 3.75 15.90 -15.31
C THR A 33 4.42 14.90 -16.24
N GLU A 34 3.65 14.03 -16.91
CA GLU A 34 4.19 12.94 -17.73
C GLU A 34 4.94 11.84 -16.98
N THR A 35 4.95 11.93 -15.66
CA THR A 35 5.46 10.89 -14.76
C THR A 35 4.32 10.07 -14.19
N LEU A 36 4.65 8.89 -13.67
CA LEU A 36 3.72 8.06 -12.92
C LEU A 36 3.17 8.83 -11.71
N SER A 37 1.86 8.81 -11.50
CA SER A 37 1.28 9.37 -10.28
C SER A 37 1.67 8.51 -9.07
N GLN A 38 1.69 9.08 -7.87
CA GLN A 38 2.06 8.33 -6.66
C GLN A 38 0.96 7.34 -6.22
N TRP A 39 -0.31 7.71 -6.36
CA TRP A 39 -1.44 6.90 -5.86
C TRP A 39 -1.68 5.57 -6.63
N PRO A 40 -1.54 5.47 -7.97
CA PRO A 40 -1.74 4.19 -8.67
C PRO A 40 -0.75 3.11 -8.23
N LEU A 41 0.47 3.49 -7.83
CA LEU A 41 1.44 2.53 -7.29
C LEU A 41 0.95 1.85 -6.01
N SER A 42 0.31 2.61 -5.11
CA SER A 42 -0.29 2.02 -3.92
C SER A 42 -1.41 1.02 -4.28
N ARG A 43 -2.19 1.29 -5.35
CA ARG A 43 -3.18 0.35 -5.89
C ARG A 43 -2.57 -0.89 -6.47
N VAL A 44 -1.42 -0.80 -7.14
CA VAL A 44 -0.71 -1.98 -7.65
C VAL A 44 -0.41 -2.94 -6.51
N PHE A 45 0.19 -2.45 -5.41
CA PHE A 45 0.48 -3.28 -4.25
C PHE A 45 -0.79 -3.78 -3.53
N GLU A 46 -1.85 -2.98 -3.49
CA GLU A 46 -3.14 -3.39 -2.94
C GLU A 46 -3.78 -4.52 -3.76
N ALA A 47 -3.81 -4.37 -5.09
CA ALA A 47 -4.28 -5.37 -6.02
C ALA A 47 -3.43 -6.64 -5.92
N THR A 48 -2.10 -6.53 -5.81
CA THR A 48 -1.22 -7.68 -5.60
C THR A 48 -1.62 -8.47 -4.36
N ARG A 49 -1.87 -7.79 -3.23
CA ARG A 49 -2.35 -8.44 -2.01
C ARG A 49 -3.69 -9.11 -2.24
N PHE A 50 -4.67 -8.40 -2.81
CA PHE A 50 -5.98 -8.95 -3.08
C PHE A 50 -5.90 -10.23 -3.93
N PHE A 51 -5.23 -10.18 -5.08
CA PHE A 51 -5.10 -11.32 -5.97
C PHE A 51 -4.28 -12.46 -5.36
N GLY A 52 -3.14 -12.18 -4.72
CA GLY A 52 -2.33 -13.22 -4.10
C GLY A 52 -3.09 -13.98 -2.99
N LEU A 53 -3.74 -13.24 -2.10
CA LEU A 53 -4.46 -13.81 -0.95
C LEU A 53 -5.75 -14.53 -1.36
N THR A 54 -6.48 -14.03 -2.35
CA THR A 54 -7.72 -14.68 -2.85
C THR A 54 -7.43 -15.93 -3.68
N GLN A 55 -6.25 -16.02 -4.32
CA GLN A 55 -5.84 -17.19 -5.11
C GLN A 55 -5.14 -18.28 -4.27
N GLY A 56 -5.21 -18.20 -2.94
CA GLY A 56 -4.83 -19.29 -2.04
C GLY A 56 -3.52 -19.10 -1.29
N MET A 57 -2.84 -17.96 -1.43
CA MET A 57 -1.70 -17.63 -0.57
C MET A 57 -2.16 -17.64 0.89
N MET A 58 -1.45 -18.41 1.72
CA MET A 58 -1.71 -18.63 3.15
C MET A 58 -3.15 -19.06 3.50
N GLU A 59 -3.91 -19.58 2.52
CA GLU A 59 -5.33 -19.92 2.68
C GLU A 59 -6.19 -18.77 3.24
N PHE A 60 -5.77 -17.53 2.95
CA PHE A 60 -6.31 -16.32 3.55
C PHE A 60 -7.82 -16.14 3.33
N ALA A 61 -8.31 -16.55 2.15
CA ALA A 61 -9.73 -16.52 1.83
C ALA A 61 -10.59 -17.33 2.81
N SER A 62 -10.07 -18.44 3.37
CA SER A 62 -10.80 -19.26 4.34
C SER A 62 -11.04 -18.56 5.69
N LEU A 63 -10.25 -17.53 5.99
CA LEU A 63 -10.29 -16.78 7.25
C LEU A 63 -11.21 -15.55 7.19
N ILE A 64 -11.71 -15.21 6.00
CA ILE A 64 -12.59 -14.07 5.79
C ILE A 64 -14.04 -14.56 5.80
N ASN A 65 -14.81 -14.10 6.78
CA ASN A 65 -16.24 -14.36 6.86
C ASN A 65 -16.97 -13.15 7.48
N ARG A 66 -18.20 -13.34 7.96
CA ARG A 66 -19.01 -12.27 8.57
C ARG A 66 -18.43 -11.77 9.90
N HIS A 67 -17.71 -12.63 10.64
CA HIS A 67 -17.18 -12.35 11.97
C HIS A 67 -15.68 -12.09 11.95
N THR A 68 -14.92 -12.71 11.06
CA THR A 68 -13.46 -12.58 11.02
C THR A 68 -12.97 -12.02 9.70
N GLY A 69 -11.87 -11.30 9.76
CA GLY A 69 -11.20 -10.75 8.59
C GLY A 69 -9.87 -10.14 8.96
N TYR A 70 -9.31 -9.39 8.03
CA TYR A 70 -8.05 -8.71 8.24
C TYR A 70 -8.20 -7.23 7.96
N PHE A 71 -7.59 -6.41 8.81
CA PHE A 71 -7.39 -5.00 8.52
C PHE A 71 -5.94 -4.72 8.26
N VAL A 72 -5.72 -3.76 7.37
CA VAL A 72 -4.41 -3.21 7.10
C VAL A 72 -4.09 -2.25 8.23
N LEU A 73 -3.21 -2.66 9.15
CA LEU A 73 -2.58 -1.72 10.08
C LEU A 73 -1.52 -0.95 9.29
N GLY A 74 -0.69 -1.74 8.59
CA GLY A 74 -0.13 -1.51 7.24
C GLY A 74 1.43 -1.51 7.06
N GLY A 75 2.05 -0.84 6.07
CA GLY A 75 3.48 -0.71 5.76
C GLY A 75 4.08 0.52 5.06
N LEU A 76 5.41 0.52 5.00
CA LEU A 76 6.24 1.46 4.26
C LEU A 76 6.44 1.00 2.84
N TYR A 77 6.63 2.01 2.01
CA TYR A 77 6.87 1.89 0.60
C TYR A 77 8.22 2.54 0.32
N HIS A 78 9.02 1.87 -0.50
CA HIS A 78 10.21 2.45 -1.10
C HIS A 78 10.04 2.42 -2.61
N PHE A 79 10.46 3.50 -3.26
CA PHE A 79 10.41 3.65 -4.70
C PHE A 79 11.80 3.99 -5.22
N ASP A 80 12.27 3.21 -6.20
CA ASP A 80 13.50 3.52 -6.91
C ASP A 80 13.29 4.72 -7.83
N GLU A 81 14.29 5.57 -7.96
CA GLU A 81 14.20 6.78 -8.80
C GLU A 81 13.86 6.45 -10.26
N ALA A 82 14.29 5.28 -10.76
CA ALA A 82 14.00 4.83 -12.11
C ALA A 82 12.51 4.65 -12.38
N LEU A 83 11.69 4.38 -11.35
CA LEU A 83 10.24 4.28 -11.49
C LEU A 83 9.61 5.60 -11.96
N TRP A 84 10.19 6.74 -11.58
CA TRP A 84 9.70 8.07 -11.95
C TRP A 84 10.22 8.54 -13.31
N LYS A 85 11.22 7.85 -13.85
CA LYS A 85 11.85 8.14 -15.15
C LYS A 85 11.23 7.34 -16.30
N ILE A 86 10.19 6.57 -16.04
CA ILE A 86 9.44 5.78 -17.03
C ILE A 86 8.74 6.74 -18.00
N PRO A 87 9.17 6.82 -19.28
CA PRO A 87 8.57 7.75 -20.22
C PRO A 87 7.19 7.27 -20.68
N ARG A 88 6.26 8.20 -20.89
CA ARG A 88 5.02 7.90 -21.63
C ARG A 88 5.35 7.65 -23.11
N PRO A 89 4.59 6.80 -23.81
CA PRO A 89 3.57 5.83 -23.36
C PRO A 89 4.16 4.41 -23.30
N VAL A 90 5.33 4.22 -22.68
CA VAL A 90 5.97 2.91 -22.67
C VAL A 90 5.22 1.98 -21.71
N ASP A 91 4.63 0.91 -22.25
CA ASP A 91 4.17 -0.21 -21.45
C ASP A 91 5.42 -0.90 -20.87
N ILE A 92 5.72 -0.63 -19.61
CA ILE A 92 6.80 -1.31 -18.92
C ILE A 92 6.25 -2.62 -18.39
N PRO A 93 6.75 -3.77 -18.88
CA PRO A 93 6.31 -5.05 -18.35
C PRO A 93 6.87 -5.18 -16.94
N TYR A 94 6.00 -5.10 -15.94
CA TYR A 94 6.35 -5.37 -14.55
C TYR A 94 5.59 -6.59 -14.03
N LYS A 95 6.13 -7.18 -12.98
CA LYS A 95 5.43 -8.15 -12.14
C LYS A 95 5.67 -7.81 -10.68
N VAL A 96 4.76 -8.22 -9.82
CA VAL A 96 4.85 -7.93 -8.38
C VAL A 96 4.86 -9.25 -7.62
N SER A 97 5.89 -9.48 -6.81
CA SER A 97 5.85 -10.57 -5.84
C SER A 97 5.12 -10.13 -4.58
N LEU A 98 4.52 -11.09 -3.88
CA LEU A 98 3.95 -10.98 -2.55
C LEU A 98 4.50 -12.13 -1.72
N GLU A 99 4.99 -11.86 -0.53
CA GLU A 99 5.67 -12.85 0.30
C GLU A 99 5.33 -12.61 1.78
N ALA A 100 5.00 -13.66 2.52
CA ALA A 100 4.88 -13.55 3.97
C ALA A 100 6.28 -13.49 4.59
N GLN A 101 6.56 -12.44 5.37
CA GLN A 101 7.86 -12.21 5.99
C GLN A 101 7.88 -12.41 7.49
N ASP A 102 6.75 -12.17 8.15
CA ASP A 102 6.65 -12.28 9.61
C ASP A 102 5.24 -12.70 10.01
N MET A 103 5.15 -13.47 11.09
CA MET A 103 3.90 -13.93 11.67
C MET A 103 3.93 -13.69 13.18
N GLY A 104 3.15 -12.70 13.62
CA GLY A 104 2.93 -12.39 15.02
C GLY A 104 1.74 -13.18 15.58
N LYS A 105 1.39 -12.89 16.85
CA LYS A 105 0.24 -13.55 17.51
C LYS A 105 -1.10 -13.27 16.83
N THR A 106 -1.30 -12.04 16.36
CA THR A 106 -2.57 -11.55 15.78
C THR A 106 -2.37 -10.95 14.39
N SER A 107 -1.18 -11.08 13.80
CA SER A 107 -0.82 -10.32 12.59
C SER A 107 0.12 -11.08 11.67
N VAL A 108 0.07 -10.77 10.39
CA VAL A 108 1.02 -11.24 9.38
C VAL A 108 1.60 -10.02 8.67
N THR A 109 2.91 -10.00 8.46
CA THR A 109 3.57 -8.99 7.62
C THR A 109 3.83 -9.57 6.24
N LEU A 110 3.35 -8.88 5.22
CA LEU A 110 3.54 -9.20 3.81
C LEU A 110 4.53 -8.22 3.19
N TYR A 111 5.46 -8.73 2.41
CA TYR A 111 6.36 -7.94 1.59
C TYR A 111 6.02 -8.10 0.13
N SER A 112 6.02 -6.98 -0.58
CA SER A 112 5.80 -6.94 -2.01
C SER A 112 6.95 -6.26 -2.70
N ARG A 113 7.28 -6.77 -3.89
CA ARG A 113 8.36 -6.24 -4.70
C ARG A 113 7.93 -6.14 -6.16
N MET A 114 7.88 -4.93 -6.67
CA MET A 114 7.65 -4.64 -8.08
C MET A 114 8.97 -4.73 -8.83
N VAL A 115 9.01 -5.61 -9.85
CA VAL A 115 10.21 -5.90 -10.64
C VAL A 115 9.94 -5.59 -12.10
N ASN A 116 10.86 -4.87 -12.74
CA ASN A 116 10.89 -4.71 -14.19
C ASN A 116 11.27 -6.04 -14.83
N LYS A 117 10.43 -6.56 -15.75
CA LYS A 117 10.66 -7.85 -16.40
C LYS A 117 11.79 -7.80 -17.43
N LEU A 118 12.19 -6.61 -17.89
CA LEU A 118 13.24 -6.46 -18.91
C LEU A 118 14.64 -6.63 -18.34
N ASP A 119 14.93 -6.01 -17.20
CA ASP A 119 16.27 -5.97 -16.58
C ASP A 119 16.33 -6.64 -15.20
N GLY A 120 15.19 -7.07 -14.66
CA GLY A 120 15.09 -7.66 -13.31
C GLY A 120 15.26 -6.66 -12.18
N LYS A 121 15.33 -5.35 -12.47
CA LYS A 121 15.52 -4.31 -11.45
C LYS A 121 14.26 -4.17 -10.60
N THR A 122 14.47 -4.02 -9.28
CA THR A 122 13.38 -3.66 -8.36
C THR A 122 13.05 -2.19 -8.52
N LEU A 123 11.79 -1.88 -8.83
CA LEU A 123 11.31 -0.52 -9.03
C LEU A 123 10.63 0.05 -7.78
N ALA A 124 9.97 -0.81 -7.00
CA ALA A 124 9.34 -0.43 -5.75
C ALA A 124 9.17 -1.63 -4.83
N THR A 125 9.10 -1.36 -3.54
CA THR A 125 8.84 -2.37 -2.51
C THR A 125 7.82 -1.85 -1.51
N ALA A 126 7.03 -2.74 -0.92
CA ALA A 126 6.10 -2.41 0.15
C ALA A 126 6.13 -3.50 1.24
N SER A 127 6.14 -3.13 2.53
CA SER A 127 6.12 -4.11 3.63
C SER A 127 4.95 -3.85 4.58
N ILE A 128 3.86 -4.59 4.42
CA ILE A 128 2.50 -4.34 4.91
C ILE A 128 2.12 -5.30 6.04
N LYS A 129 1.71 -4.78 7.19
CA LYS A 129 1.17 -5.52 8.32
C LYS A 129 -0.35 -5.63 8.26
N LEU A 130 -0.84 -6.86 8.22
CA LEU A 130 -2.24 -7.23 8.34
C LEU A 130 -2.53 -7.75 9.75
N VAL A 131 -3.61 -7.29 10.36
CA VAL A 131 -4.05 -7.75 11.69
C VAL A 131 -5.34 -8.54 11.52
N PHE A 132 -5.36 -9.75 12.08
CA PHE A 132 -6.56 -10.58 12.13
C PHE A 132 -7.50 -10.07 13.20
N VAL A 133 -8.76 -9.86 12.84
CA VAL A 133 -9.72 -9.12 13.67
C VAL A 133 -11.09 -9.77 13.66
N ASP A 134 -11.82 -9.54 14.73
CA ASP A 134 -13.26 -9.67 14.75
C ASP A 134 -13.88 -8.44 14.06
N ARG A 135 -14.66 -8.64 13.01
CA ARG A 135 -15.28 -7.58 12.20
C ARG A 135 -16.44 -6.88 12.90
N VAL A 136 -17.06 -7.52 13.89
CA VAL A 136 -18.15 -6.95 14.68
C VAL A 136 -17.58 -6.06 15.78
N THR A 137 -16.63 -6.59 16.56
CA THR A 137 -16.05 -5.85 17.70
C THR A 137 -14.87 -4.96 17.31
N ARG A 138 -14.33 -5.14 16.10
CA ARG A 138 -13.12 -4.47 15.59
C ARG A 138 -11.88 -4.73 16.44
N ARG A 139 -11.86 -5.80 17.24
CA ARG A 139 -10.74 -6.16 18.11
C ARG A 139 -9.82 -7.20 17.46
N PRO A 140 -8.50 -7.13 17.72
CA PRO A 140 -7.57 -8.16 17.26
C PRO A 140 -7.93 -9.54 17.81
N LEU A 141 -7.85 -10.56 16.95
CA LEU A 141 -7.98 -11.96 17.30
C LEU A 141 -6.63 -12.67 17.11
N PRO A 142 -6.33 -13.70 17.93
CA PRO A 142 -5.18 -14.56 17.65
C PRO A 142 -5.37 -15.25 16.30
N LEU A 143 -4.28 -15.38 15.53
CA LEU A 143 -4.28 -16.21 14.34
C LEU A 143 -4.61 -17.66 14.72
N PRO A 144 -5.37 -18.39 13.88
CA PRO A 144 -5.66 -19.80 14.12
C PRO A 144 -4.40 -20.63 14.28
N GLU A 145 -4.43 -21.61 15.17
CA GLU A 145 -3.23 -22.37 15.53
C GLU A 145 -2.66 -23.17 14.35
N TRP A 146 -3.54 -23.75 13.52
CA TRP A 146 -3.17 -24.46 12.30
C TRP A 146 -2.33 -23.60 11.34
N MET A 147 -2.53 -22.28 11.32
CA MET A 147 -1.80 -21.36 10.45
C MET A 147 -0.36 -21.21 10.92
N LYS A 148 -0.15 -21.14 12.24
CA LYS A 148 1.18 -21.08 12.83
C LYS A 148 1.91 -22.40 12.61
N GLU A 149 1.27 -23.52 12.94
CA GLU A 149 1.84 -24.86 12.74
C GLU A 149 2.30 -25.08 11.30
N LYS A 150 1.53 -24.58 10.34
CA LYS A 150 1.81 -24.76 8.91
C LYS A 150 2.88 -23.82 8.36
N TYR A 151 2.92 -22.56 8.79
CA TYR A 151 3.71 -21.52 8.11
C TYR A 151 4.83 -20.90 8.94
N ASP A 152 4.78 -20.99 10.27
CA ASP A 152 5.69 -20.25 11.16
C ASP A 152 7.16 -20.65 10.94
N SER A 153 7.45 -21.94 10.79
CA SER A 153 8.81 -22.44 10.53
C SER A 153 9.36 -21.93 9.19
N THR A 154 8.55 -21.96 8.14
CA THR A 154 8.93 -21.50 6.80
C THR A 154 9.16 -19.98 6.78
N ILE A 155 8.35 -19.21 7.50
CA ILE A 155 8.47 -17.75 7.59
C ILE A 155 9.71 -17.37 8.41
N LYS A 156 9.95 -17.99 9.57
CA LYS A 156 11.11 -17.69 10.44
C LYS A 156 12.46 -17.94 9.79
N ASN A 157 12.53 -18.85 8.82
CA ASN A 157 13.75 -19.09 8.05
C ASN A 157 14.10 -17.95 7.07
N ARG A 158 13.22 -16.95 6.91
CA ARG A 158 13.47 -15.79 6.06
C ARG A 158 14.06 -14.64 6.88
N ARG A 159 15.00 -13.90 6.30
CA ARG A 159 15.54 -12.69 6.93
C ARG A 159 14.41 -11.66 7.05
N PRO A 160 14.09 -11.15 8.26
CA PRO A 160 13.18 -10.03 8.39
C PRO A 160 13.85 -8.80 7.77
N LEU A 161 13.16 -8.14 6.84
CA LEU A 161 13.52 -6.79 6.44
C LEU A 161 13.11 -5.82 7.57
N PRO A 162 13.78 -4.66 7.71
CA PRO A 162 13.37 -3.64 8.67
C PRO A 162 11.88 -3.39 8.53
N LEU A 163 11.14 -3.73 9.59
CA LEU A 163 9.70 -3.61 9.59
C LEU A 163 9.36 -2.14 9.57
N PRO A 164 8.59 -1.71 8.60
CA PRO A 164 7.91 -0.47 8.75
C PRO A 164 6.58 -0.67 9.43
N GLN A 165 6.16 0.38 10.12
CA GLN A 165 4.84 0.44 10.68
C GLN A 165 3.92 1.06 9.64
N LYS A 166 2.94 0.29 9.16
CA LYS A 166 1.62 0.83 8.77
C LYS A 166 1.52 1.46 7.33
N ALA A 167 0.39 1.29 6.59
CA ALA A 167 0.26 1.21 5.08
C ALA A 167 -0.80 2.16 4.57
N PRO A 168 -0.82 2.47 3.27
CA PRO A 168 -1.94 3.01 2.55
C PRO A 168 -2.89 1.99 1.91
N GLU A 169 -4.17 2.27 2.10
CA GLU A 169 -5.26 2.18 1.15
C GLU A 169 -5.19 3.40 0.21
N ALA A 170 -5.26 3.14 -1.09
CA ALA A 170 -4.82 4.09 -2.11
C ALA A 170 -5.58 5.43 -2.14
N SER A 171 -6.84 5.44 -1.69
CA SER A 171 -7.68 6.64 -1.64
C SER A 171 -7.11 7.69 -0.69
N TYR A 172 -6.56 7.30 0.45
CA TYR A 172 -5.96 8.24 1.41
C TYR A 172 -4.68 8.87 0.86
N VAL A 173 -3.87 8.11 0.12
CA VAL A 173 -2.69 8.64 -0.59
C VAL A 173 -3.11 9.73 -1.57
N ARG A 174 -4.22 9.50 -2.28
CA ARG A 174 -4.77 10.51 -3.20
C ARG A 174 -5.15 11.80 -2.46
N TYR A 175 -5.85 11.69 -1.34
CA TYR A 175 -6.21 12.85 -0.52
C TYR A 175 -4.99 13.62 -0.02
N CYS A 176 -3.92 12.93 0.38
CA CYS A 176 -2.65 13.54 0.74
C CYS A 176 -2.02 14.30 -0.45
N CYS A 177 -1.97 13.69 -1.64
CA CYS A 177 -1.46 14.35 -2.85
C CYS A 177 -2.25 15.62 -3.19
N ASP A 178 -3.58 15.57 -3.11
CA ASP A 178 -4.45 16.72 -3.41
C ASP A 178 -4.27 17.84 -2.36
N ALA A 179 -4.20 17.49 -1.07
CA ALA A 179 -3.93 18.44 0.00
C ALA A 179 -2.55 19.10 -0.14
N ALA A 180 -1.52 18.32 -0.48
CA ALA A 180 -0.19 18.83 -0.75
C ALA A 180 -0.19 19.82 -1.93
N GLN A 181 -0.85 19.46 -3.03
CA GLN A 181 -0.96 20.35 -4.19
C GLN A 181 -1.69 21.66 -3.86
N ALA A 182 -2.73 21.60 -3.02
CA ALA A 182 -3.42 22.79 -2.52
C ALA A 182 -2.50 23.66 -1.65
N ALA A 183 -1.71 23.05 -0.75
CA ALA A 183 -0.75 23.75 0.09
C ALA A 183 0.37 24.42 -0.72
N VAL A 184 0.88 23.77 -1.77
CA VAL A 184 1.85 24.36 -2.72
C VAL A 184 1.26 25.60 -3.40
N ARG A 185 0.03 25.51 -3.94
CA ARG A 185 -0.65 26.64 -4.62
C ARG A 185 -0.92 27.81 -3.68
N ALA A 186 -1.16 27.53 -2.41
CA ALA A 186 -1.36 28.54 -1.37
C ALA A 186 -0.04 29.11 -0.83
N GLY A 187 1.13 28.70 -1.34
CA GLY A 187 2.44 29.17 -0.87
C GLY A 187 2.76 28.73 0.57
N ARG A 188 2.16 27.63 1.06
CA ARG A 188 2.31 27.16 2.45
C ARG A 188 3.44 26.16 2.66
N LEU A 189 4.02 25.63 1.58
CA LEU A 189 5.17 24.73 1.63
C LEU A 189 6.41 25.46 1.13
N ALA A 190 7.51 25.40 1.89
CA ALA A 190 8.71 26.16 1.60
C ALA A 190 9.55 25.53 0.46
N THR A 191 9.58 24.21 0.38
CA THR A 191 10.47 23.48 -0.55
C THR A 191 9.78 23.02 -1.83
N PHE A 192 8.47 22.77 -1.76
CA PHE A 192 7.73 22.17 -2.86
C PHE A 192 7.07 23.26 -3.72
N THR A 193 7.58 23.47 -4.94
CA THR A 193 7.09 24.49 -5.90
C THR A 193 7.47 24.13 -7.34
N PRO A 194 6.65 24.46 -8.36
CA PRO A 194 5.26 24.95 -8.28
C PRO A 194 4.23 23.81 -8.20
N ASP A 195 4.67 22.55 -8.27
CA ASP A 195 3.81 21.38 -8.45
C ASP A 195 4.36 20.20 -7.66
N ILE A 196 3.55 19.64 -6.76
CA ILE A 196 3.97 18.50 -5.93
C ILE A 196 4.27 17.26 -6.78
N ALA A 197 3.63 17.12 -7.94
CA ALA A 197 3.80 15.98 -8.83
C ALA A 197 5.19 15.92 -9.50
N ARG A 198 5.98 17.00 -9.43
CA ARG A 198 7.35 17.04 -9.95
C ARG A 198 8.38 16.40 -9.04
N TYR A 199 8.00 16.11 -7.79
CA TYR A 199 8.92 15.57 -6.79
C TYR A 199 8.78 14.04 -6.75
N PRO A 200 9.83 13.29 -7.12
CA PRO A 200 9.80 11.83 -7.06
C PRO A 200 9.71 11.38 -5.61
N LEU A 201 8.68 10.61 -5.29
CA LEU A 201 8.49 10.05 -3.95
C LEU A 201 9.52 8.93 -3.75
N GLN A 202 10.38 9.04 -2.74
CA GLN A 202 11.35 7.99 -2.42
C GLN A 202 10.80 7.00 -1.39
N THR A 203 10.06 7.51 -0.42
CA THR A 203 9.61 6.75 0.75
C THR A 203 8.23 7.22 1.16
N MET A 204 7.37 6.30 1.57
CA MET A 204 6.05 6.62 2.12
C MET A 204 5.72 5.67 3.26
N GLU A 205 5.46 6.23 4.44
CA GLU A 205 4.95 5.55 5.62
C GLU A 205 3.53 6.06 5.88
N VAL A 206 2.62 5.19 6.32
CA VAL A 206 1.22 5.55 6.55
C VAL A 206 0.75 4.92 7.83
N VAL A 207 -0.25 5.45 8.53
CA VAL A 207 -0.77 4.81 9.74
C VAL A 207 -2.28 4.79 9.73
N TYR A 208 -2.88 3.59 9.78
CA TYR A 208 -4.32 3.46 9.99
C TYR A 208 -4.66 3.35 11.47
N SER A 209 -5.40 4.33 11.96
CA SER A 209 -5.99 4.36 13.32
C SER A 209 -7.50 4.10 13.32
N GLY A 210 -8.16 4.18 12.16
CA GLY A 210 -9.60 3.97 12.02
C GLY A 210 -10.02 3.86 10.55
N GLU A 211 -11.27 3.50 10.34
CA GLU A 211 -11.88 3.37 9.02
C GLU A 211 -12.85 4.52 8.74
N SER A 212 -12.96 4.87 7.46
CA SER A 212 -13.96 5.81 6.95
C SER A 212 -14.91 5.07 5.99
N GLY A 213 -16.20 5.41 6.06
CA GLY A 213 -17.24 4.86 5.19
C GLY A 213 -17.64 5.83 4.09
N ILE A 214 -18.45 5.34 3.15
CA ILE A 214 -19.09 6.18 2.13
C ILE A 214 -19.96 7.23 2.82
N GLY A 215 -19.79 8.50 2.47
CA GLY A 215 -20.54 9.63 3.04
C GLY A 215 -19.81 10.35 4.18
N ASP A 216 -18.74 9.78 4.73
CA ASP A 216 -17.94 10.46 5.75
C ASP A 216 -17.26 11.71 5.19
N SER A 217 -17.32 12.81 5.94
CA SER A 217 -16.52 14.01 5.66
C SER A 217 -15.15 13.90 6.30
N LEU A 218 -14.09 14.04 5.51
CA LEU A 218 -12.70 13.94 5.97
C LEU A 218 -12.00 15.30 5.93
N GLN A 219 -11.14 15.55 6.90
CA GLN A 219 -10.17 16.64 6.90
C GLN A 219 -8.77 16.09 6.71
N VAL A 220 -7.98 16.75 5.86
CA VAL A 220 -6.58 16.42 5.62
C VAL A 220 -5.73 17.58 6.09
N PHE A 221 -4.91 17.34 7.09
CA PHE A 221 -3.88 18.25 7.54
C PHE A 221 -2.56 17.87 6.87
N SER A 222 -1.79 18.86 6.45
CA SER A 222 -0.45 18.65 5.90
C SER A 222 0.51 19.69 6.45
N TRP A 223 1.75 19.27 6.74
CA TRP A 223 2.80 20.18 7.19
C TRP A 223 4.19 19.64 6.83
N GLN A 224 5.11 20.58 6.64
CA GLN A 224 6.51 20.31 6.35
C GLN A 224 7.35 20.55 7.61
N GLN A 225 8.32 19.69 7.88
CA GLN A 225 9.24 19.91 9.00
C GLN A 225 10.41 20.81 8.58
N ASN A 226 10.74 21.81 9.40
CA ASN A 226 11.80 22.77 9.08
C ASN A 226 13.19 22.14 8.97
N ASN A 227 13.46 21.07 9.73
CA ASN A 227 14.74 20.35 9.74
C ASN A 227 14.85 19.26 8.66
N GLN A 228 13.75 18.95 7.95
CA GLN A 228 13.71 17.95 6.89
C GLN A 228 12.87 18.48 5.72
N PRO A 229 13.43 19.33 4.85
CA PRO A 229 12.68 19.99 3.80
C PRO A 229 12.07 19.02 2.78
N GLY A 230 12.63 17.82 2.61
CA GLY A 230 12.08 16.78 1.75
C GLY A 230 10.93 15.96 2.38
N LEU A 231 10.62 16.16 3.66
CA LEU A 231 9.60 15.40 4.38
C LEU A 231 8.29 16.18 4.49
N LEU A 232 7.21 15.57 4.00
CA LEU A 232 5.86 16.09 4.10
C LEU A 232 5.00 15.12 4.92
N ASN A 233 4.38 15.64 5.97
CA ASN A 233 3.56 14.85 6.88
C ASN A 233 2.08 15.13 6.65
N PHE A 234 1.26 14.13 6.94
CA PHE A 234 -0.18 14.20 6.79
C PHE A 234 -0.90 13.56 7.95
N VAL A 235 -2.07 14.11 8.28
CA VAL A 235 -3.04 13.48 9.18
C VAL A 235 -4.41 13.61 8.52
N ILE A 236 -5.14 12.50 8.47
CA ILE A 236 -6.52 12.46 7.98
C ILE A 236 -7.43 12.14 9.16
N THR A 237 -8.43 12.98 9.40
CA THR A 237 -9.42 12.78 10.45
C THR A 237 -10.82 12.87 9.89
N ARG A 238 -11.75 12.11 10.46
CA ARG A 238 -13.17 12.31 10.21
C ARG A 238 -13.60 13.64 10.86
N GLN A 239 -14.35 14.47 10.14
CA GLN A 239 -15.03 15.60 10.76
C GLN A 239 -16.09 15.06 11.72
N ALA A 240 -16.17 15.61 12.92
CA ALA A 240 -17.32 15.35 13.76
C ALA A 240 -18.56 15.86 13.00
N ASP A 241 -19.60 15.03 12.90
CA ASP A 241 -20.90 15.53 12.46
C ASP A 241 -21.27 16.63 13.44
N ASN A 242 -21.30 17.89 12.96
CA ASN A 242 -22.07 18.92 13.63
C ASN A 242 -23.54 18.52 13.46
N LYS A 243 -23.98 17.57 14.29
CA LYS A 243 -25.41 17.38 14.59
C LYS A 243 -25.82 18.62 15.35
N ASN A 244 -26.08 19.69 14.61
CA ASN A 244 -26.78 20.86 15.13
C ASN A 244 -28.09 20.33 15.71
N THR A 245 -28.22 20.53 17.02
CA THR A 245 -29.46 20.69 17.78
C THR A 245 -30.54 21.41 17.00
#